data_AF-H9UJ68-F1
#
_entry.id   AF-H9UJ68-F1
#
_cell.length_a   1.000
_cell.length_b   1.000
_cell.length_c   1.000
_cell.angle_alpha   90.00
_cell.angle_beta   90.00
_cell.angle_gamma   90.00
#
_symmetry.space_group_name_H-M   'P 1'
#
loop_
_entity.id
_entity.type
_entity.pdbx_description
1 polymer ?
#
loop_
_entity_poly.entity_id
_entity_poly.type
_entity_poly.pdbx_seq_one_letter_code
_entity_poly.pdbx_strand_id
1 'polypeptide(L)'
;MLQETFEKLRELQEIIAEKFAIEAEIQEIPKTLSTKTDVLQRMKRSFIERNEKYESTRKHLADLRVRLSEAEAAREKYEQQMDLIKTQREYEALDKEIREASDREQNLRREIQREERALEEVQAVLSREESMIQDQEKDLEVEQERIREQQGDKEATLKALLKKEHAITPDLDDDLIFKFERIIRSKEGVGIVPIKKGTCSGCHMMLPNQLVNDVRSGEHIHNCPYCSRILFWFENVEGDILGDDAGGLVDLMENEFDDDTEGHDLLDDSLLDEEELDIMDDGDDTITDEEEDLEDSLIDDDEEDEPLDEDGDDFEDDDVEEDDDDIDEDEEE
;
A
#
# COMPACT_ATOMS: atom_id res chain seq x y z
N MET A 1 -13.17 8.69 50.51
CA MET A 1 -14.05 9.48 49.62
C MET A 1 -13.27 10.06 48.45
N LEU A 2 -12.49 11.17 48.56
CA LEU A 2 -11.81 11.73 47.36
C LEU A 2 -10.61 10.88 46.85
N GLN A 3 -9.91 10.21 47.76
CA GLN A 3 -8.80 9.31 47.39
C GLN A 3 -9.29 8.08 46.63
N GLU A 4 -10.41 7.49 47.05
CA GLU A 4 -11.10 6.40 46.34
C GLU A 4 -11.61 6.86 44.96
N THR A 5 -12.06 8.12 44.82
CA THR A 5 -12.44 8.65 43.50
C THR A 5 -11.23 8.84 42.57
N PHE A 6 -10.05 9.23 43.09
CA PHE A 6 -8.84 9.32 42.28
C PHE A 6 -8.31 7.95 41.86
N GLU A 7 -8.43 6.94 42.72
CA GLU A 7 -8.12 5.55 42.37
C GLU A 7 -9.03 5.03 41.26
N LYS A 8 -10.35 5.24 41.38
CA LYS A 8 -11.32 4.92 40.31
C LYS A 8 -11.03 5.67 39.01
N LEU A 9 -10.66 6.95 39.07
CA LEU A 9 -10.29 7.73 37.89
C LEU A 9 -8.98 7.23 37.25
N ARG A 10 -8.03 6.72 38.04
CA ARG A 10 -6.80 6.11 37.51
C ARG A 10 -7.08 4.79 36.81
N GLU A 11 -7.92 3.93 37.40
CA GLU A 11 -8.39 2.70 36.77
C GLU A 11 -9.17 3.00 35.48
N LEU A 12 -10.04 4.00 35.51
CA LEU A 12 -10.78 4.46 34.34
C LEU A 12 -9.83 5.01 33.25
N GLN A 13 -8.76 5.72 33.63
CA GLN A 13 -7.74 6.17 32.68
C GLN A 13 -7.09 5.00 31.95
N GLU A 14 -6.66 3.97 32.67
CA GLU A 14 -6.02 2.80 32.09
C GLU A 14 -6.95 2.10 31.10
N ILE A 15 -8.22 1.92 31.46
CA ILE A 15 -9.25 1.30 30.60
C ILE A 15 -9.50 2.12 29.34
N ILE A 16 -9.69 3.44 29.47
CA ILE A 16 -9.96 4.31 28.31
C ILE A 16 -8.73 4.41 27.40
N ALA A 17 -7.52 4.48 27.97
CA ALA A 17 -6.28 4.49 27.20
C ALA A 17 -6.09 3.19 26.40
N GLU A 18 -6.35 2.03 27.03
CA GLU A 18 -6.29 0.73 26.37
C GLU A 18 -7.35 0.60 25.26
N LYS A 19 -8.57 1.08 25.49
CA LYS A 19 -9.64 1.12 24.49
C LYS A 19 -9.24 1.95 23.27
N PHE A 20 -8.70 3.16 23.47
CA PHE A 20 -8.25 3.99 22.35
C PHE A 20 -7.06 3.39 21.60
N ALA A 21 -6.14 2.71 22.29
CA ALA A 21 -5.05 2.00 21.64
C ALA A 21 -5.58 0.87 20.74
N ILE A 22 -6.51 0.06 21.24
CA ILE A 22 -7.15 -1.03 20.49
C ILE A 22 -7.96 -0.47 19.31
N GLU A 23 -8.71 0.61 19.49
CA GLU A 23 -9.47 1.27 18.42
C GLU A 23 -8.55 1.82 17.32
N ALA A 24 -7.42 2.42 17.68
CA ALA A 24 -6.42 2.90 16.72
C ALA A 24 -5.81 1.72 15.94
N GLU A 25 -5.47 0.63 16.62
CA GLU A 25 -4.97 -0.58 15.96
C GLU A 25 -6.01 -1.17 14.99
N ILE A 26 -7.29 -1.22 15.36
CA ILE A 26 -8.38 -1.66 14.47
C ILE A 26 -8.48 -0.76 13.22
N GLN A 27 -8.25 0.55 13.35
CA GLN A 27 -8.30 1.50 12.23
C GLN A 27 -7.07 1.45 11.31
N GLU A 28 -5.90 1.05 11.80
CA GLU A 28 -4.69 0.92 10.98
C GLU A 28 -4.68 -0.38 10.13
N ILE A 29 -5.27 -1.45 10.66
CA ILE A 29 -5.42 -2.74 9.97
C ILE A 29 -5.98 -2.65 8.52
N PRO A 30 -7.08 -1.93 8.23
CA PRO A 30 -7.63 -1.86 6.87
C PRO A 30 -6.69 -1.16 5.87
N LYS A 31 -5.79 -0.27 6.33
CA LYS A 31 -4.87 0.45 5.43
C LYS A 31 -3.82 -0.49 4.83
N THR A 32 -3.29 -1.42 5.62
CA THR A 32 -2.29 -2.39 5.15
C THR A 32 -2.89 -3.42 4.20
N LEU A 33 -4.16 -3.79 4.40
CA LEU A 33 -4.90 -4.61 3.45
C LEU A 33 -5.24 -3.87 2.16
N SER A 34 -5.62 -2.59 2.25
CA SER A 34 -5.92 -1.76 1.08
C SER A 34 -4.72 -1.69 0.14
N THR A 35 -3.52 -1.38 0.65
CA THR A 35 -2.32 -1.25 -0.19
C THR A 35 -1.96 -2.55 -0.90
N LYS A 36 -2.01 -3.69 -0.20
CA LYS A 36 -1.79 -5.01 -0.81
C LYS A 36 -2.85 -5.35 -1.86
N THR A 37 -4.11 -5.03 -1.58
CA THR A 37 -5.22 -5.24 -2.52
C THR A 37 -5.06 -4.38 -3.77
N ASP A 38 -4.66 -3.11 -3.62
CA ASP A 38 -4.43 -2.19 -4.74
C ASP A 38 -3.29 -2.67 -5.65
N VAL A 39 -2.21 -3.20 -5.06
CA VAL A 39 -1.11 -3.80 -5.84
C VAL A 39 -1.61 -5.00 -6.64
N LEU A 40 -2.37 -5.91 -6.00
CA LEU A 40 -2.94 -7.07 -6.68
C LEU A 40 -3.89 -6.65 -7.82
N GLN A 41 -4.73 -5.63 -7.61
CA GLN A 41 -5.61 -5.10 -8.65
C GLN A 41 -4.83 -4.52 -9.83
N ARG A 42 -3.73 -3.80 -9.58
CA ARG A 42 -2.86 -3.28 -10.65
C ARG A 42 -2.23 -4.42 -11.45
N MET A 43 -1.74 -5.46 -10.78
CA MET A 43 -1.19 -6.65 -11.43
C MET A 43 -2.23 -7.33 -12.32
N LYS A 44 -3.45 -7.54 -11.80
CA LYS A 44 -4.56 -8.11 -12.57
C LYS A 44 -4.93 -7.27 -13.79
N ARG A 45 -4.98 -5.95 -13.66
CA ARG A 45 -5.26 -5.06 -14.80
C ARG A 45 -4.17 -5.17 -15.86
N SER A 46 -2.90 -5.13 -15.46
CA SER A 46 -1.76 -5.33 -16.36
C SER A 46 -1.79 -6.68 -17.07
N PHE A 47 -2.18 -7.74 -16.35
CA PHE A 47 -2.36 -9.08 -16.91
C PHE A 47 -3.46 -9.11 -17.97
N ILE A 48 -4.63 -8.51 -17.69
CA ILE A 48 -5.75 -8.44 -18.64
C ILE A 48 -5.33 -7.71 -19.92
N GLU A 49 -4.70 -6.54 -19.80
CA GLU A 49 -4.23 -5.76 -20.95
C GLU A 49 -3.23 -6.54 -21.80
N ARG A 50 -2.28 -7.25 -21.17
CA ARG A 50 -1.33 -8.11 -21.90
C ARG A 50 -1.99 -9.32 -22.53
N ASN A 51 -2.97 -9.92 -21.86
CA ASN A 51 -3.71 -11.07 -22.39
C ASN A 51 -4.58 -10.68 -23.59
N GLU A 52 -5.20 -9.49 -23.57
CA GLU A 52 -5.91 -8.93 -24.72
C GLU A 52 -4.98 -8.72 -25.91
N LYS A 53 -3.79 -8.15 -25.68
CA LYS A 53 -2.76 -8.02 -26.71
C LYS A 53 -2.34 -9.39 -27.26
N TYR A 54 -2.08 -10.36 -26.39
CA TYR A 54 -1.75 -11.73 -26.77
C TYR A 54 -2.82 -12.36 -27.67
N GLU A 55 -4.10 -12.25 -27.30
CA GLU A 55 -5.20 -12.78 -28.12
C GLU A 55 -5.35 -12.03 -29.45
N SER A 56 -5.06 -10.72 -29.49
CA SER A 56 -5.05 -9.94 -30.73
C SER A 56 -3.94 -10.41 -31.69
N THR A 57 -2.72 -10.60 -31.19
CA THR A 57 -1.58 -11.13 -31.96
C THR A 57 -1.85 -12.56 -32.42
N ARG A 58 -2.47 -13.39 -31.57
CA ARG A 58 -2.88 -14.75 -31.92
C ARG A 58 -3.87 -14.78 -33.08
N LYS A 59 -4.85 -13.87 -33.10
CA LYS A 59 -5.79 -13.71 -34.23
C LYS A 59 -5.08 -13.24 -35.49
N HIS A 60 -4.16 -12.29 -35.38
CA HIS A 60 -3.35 -11.82 -36.50
C HIS A 60 -2.50 -12.95 -37.10
N LEU A 61 -1.92 -13.80 -36.26
CA LEU A 61 -1.16 -14.97 -36.68
C LEU A 61 -2.02 -15.99 -37.44
N ALA A 62 -3.28 -16.17 -37.03
CA ALA A 62 -4.23 -16.99 -37.77
C ALA A 62 -4.56 -16.40 -39.16
N ASP A 63 -4.71 -15.08 -39.28
CA ASP A 63 -4.88 -14.39 -40.56
C ASP A 63 -3.66 -14.57 -41.48
N LEU A 64 -2.45 -14.38 -40.94
CA LEU A 64 -1.21 -14.62 -41.68
C LEU A 64 -1.10 -16.06 -42.22
N ARG A 65 -1.55 -17.05 -41.44
CA ARG A 65 -1.60 -18.46 -41.89
C ARG A 65 -2.59 -18.68 -43.03
N VAL A 66 -3.75 -18.00 -43.01
CA VAL A 66 -4.70 -18.03 -44.14
C VAL A 66 -4.07 -17.40 -45.38
N ARG A 67 -3.45 -16.23 -45.25
CA ARG A 67 -2.75 -15.53 -46.34
C ARG A 67 -1.59 -16.36 -46.91
N LEU A 68 -0.88 -17.11 -46.07
CA LEU A 68 0.15 -18.04 -46.51
C LEU A 68 -0.45 -19.16 -47.38
N SER A 69 -1.55 -19.77 -46.93
CA SER A 69 -2.23 -20.83 -47.69
C SER A 69 -2.75 -20.31 -49.06
N GLU A 70 -3.27 -19.08 -49.10
CA GLU A 70 -3.68 -18.44 -50.35
C GLU A 70 -2.50 -18.17 -51.29
N ALA A 71 -1.36 -17.72 -50.75
CA ALA A 71 -0.13 -17.50 -51.52
C ALA A 71 0.44 -18.81 -52.09
N GLU A 72 0.44 -19.89 -51.30
CA GLU A 72 0.84 -21.23 -51.74
C GLU A 72 -0.07 -21.74 -52.86
N ALA A 73 -1.39 -21.59 -52.72
CA ALA A 73 -2.35 -21.97 -53.76
C ALA A 73 -2.21 -21.13 -55.04
N ALA A 74 -1.86 -19.84 -54.92
CA ALA A 74 -1.59 -18.99 -56.07
C ALA A 74 -0.30 -19.42 -56.79
N ARG A 75 0.77 -19.73 -56.05
CA ARG A 75 2.02 -20.26 -56.62
C ARG A 75 1.78 -21.55 -57.37
N GLU A 76 1.06 -22.49 -56.76
CA GLU A 76 0.74 -23.79 -57.39
C GLU A 76 -0.08 -23.61 -58.67
N LYS A 77 -1.04 -22.68 -58.70
CA LYS A 77 -1.80 -22.35 -59.93
C LYS A 77 -0.89 -21.82 -61.03
N TYR A 78 0.07 -20.95 -60.72
CA TYR A 78 1.02 -20.46 -61.71
C TYR A 78 1.98 -21.57 -62.18
N GLU A 79 2.43 -22.45 -61.28
CA GLU A 79 3.24 -23.61 -61.66
C GLU A 79 2.49 -24.56 -62.61
N GLN A 80 1.21 -24.83 -62.36
CA GLN A 80 0.38 -25.64 -63.26
C GLN A 80 0.16 -24.97 -64.62
N GLN A 81 0.08 -23.64 -64.67
CA GLN A 81 -0.04 -22.89 -65.92
C GLN A 81 1.24 -22.93 -66.76
N MET A 82 2.40 -23.17 -66.14
CA MET A 82 3.69 -23.27 -66.81
C MET A 82 3.71 -24.41 -67.86
N ASP A 83 3.06 -25.53 -67.57
CA ASP A 83 2.99 -26.71 -68.45
C ASP A 83 2.17 -26.45 -69.74
N LEU A 84 1.35 -25.39 -69.77
CA LEU A 84 0.45 -25.07 -70.88
C LEU A 84 1.02 -24.02 -71.85
N ILE A 85 2.15 -23.39 -71.51
CA ILE A 85 2.72 -22.27 -72.27
C ILE A 85 3.42 -22.76 -73.55
N LYS A 86 3.27 -21.99 -74.64
CA LYS A 86 3.88 -22.31 -75.94
C LYS A 86 4.82 -21.22 -76.47
N THR A 87 4.78 -20.02 -75.92
CA THR A 87 5.60 -18.89 -76.39
C THR A 87 6.60 -18.44 -75.33
N GLN A 88 7.81 -18.06 -75.76
CA GLN A 88 8.89 -17.62 -74.87
C GLN A 88 8.50 -16.41 -74.02
N ARG A 89 7.71 -15.48 -74.58
CA ARG A 89 7.27 -14.26 -73.89
C ARG A 89 6.26 -14.56 -72.77
N GLU A 90 5.36 -15.51 -72.98
CA GLU A 90 4.42 -15.96 -71.93
C GLU A 90 5.16 -16.68 -70.81
N TYR A 91 6.21 -17.46 -71.15
CA TYR A 91 7.07 -18.12 -70.16
C TYR A 91 7.77 -17.11 -69.25
N GLU A 92 8.42 -16.10 -69.83
CA GLU A 92 9.12 -15.06 -69.05
C GLU A 92 8.17 -14.26 -68.14
N ALA A 93 6.93 -14.02 -68.60
CA ALA A 93 5.92 -13.36 -67.78
C ALA A 93 5.48 -14.24 -66.61
N LEU A 94 5.18 -15.52 -66.85
CA LEU A 94 4.75 -16.43 -65.78
C LEU A 94 5.88 -16.77 -64.80
N ASP A 95 7.12 -16.92 -65.27
CA ASP A 95 8.29 -17.13 -64.42
C ASP A 95 8.47 -15.96 -63.43
N LYS A 96 8.21 -14.72 -63.88
CA LYS A 96 8.20 -13.54 -63.00
C LYS A 96 7.11 -13.61 -61.95
N GLU A 97 5.87 -13.97 -62.34
CA GLU A 97 4.74 -14.13 -61.41
C GLU A 97 4.99 -15.23 -60.37
N ILE A 98 5.60 -16.36 -60.78
CA ILE A 98 5.97 -17.46 -59.87
C ILE A 98 7.03 -17.00 -58.88
N ARG A 99 8.07 -16.26 -59.32
CA ARG A 99 9.07 -15.69 -58.41
C ARG A 99 8.43 -14.73 -57.42
N GLU A 100 7.56 -13.82 -57.88
CA GLU A 100 6.86 -12.89 -56.99
C GLU A 100 5.90 -13.58 -56.01
N ALA A 101 5.26 -14.68 -56.41
CA ALA A 101 4.45 -15.49 -55.52
C ALA A 101 5.30 -16.27 -54.50
N SER A 102 6.44 -16.82 -54.93
CA SER A 102 7.40 -17.51 -54.06
C SER A 102 8.04 -16.57 -53.04
N ASP A 103 8.39 -15.35 -53.45
CA ASP A 103 8.94 -14.33 -52.55
C ASP A 103 7.89 -13.91 -51.51
N ARG A 104 6.62 -13.76 -51.91
CA ARG A 104 5.50 -13.50 -50.98
C ARG A 104 5.30 -14.65 -49.98
N GLU A 105 5.30 -15.89 -50.43
CA GLU A 105 5.23 -17.09 -49.57
C GLU A 105 6.37 -17.09 -48.55
N GLN A 106 7.62 -16.85 -48.99
CA GLN A 106 8.77 -16.83 -48.12
C GLN A 106 8.71 -15.68 -47.09
N ASN A 107 8.25 -14.50 -47.49
CA ASN A 107 8.07 -13.36 -46.58
C ASN A 107 7.01 -13.66 -45.52
N LEU A 108 5.86 -14.21 -45.91
CA LEU A 108 4.80 -14.62 -44.98
C LEU A 108 5.28 -15.70 -44.00
N ARG A 109 6.05 -16.68 -44.45
CA ARG A 109 6.65 -17.69 -43.56
C ARG A 109 7.60 -17.07 -42.53
N ARG A 110 8.44 -16.12 -42.95
CA ARG A 110 9.36 -15.39 -42.06
C ARG A 110 8.60 -14.50 -41.07
N GLU A 111 7.48 -13.94 -41.47
CA GLU A 111 6.61 -13.14 -40.61
C GLU A 111 5.91 -14.02 -39.57
N ILE A 112 5.27 -15.11 -40.00
CA ILE A 112 4.67 -16.10 -39.09
C ILE A 112 5.69 -16.61 -38.08
N GLN A 113 6.88 -17.01 -38.51
CA GLN A 113 7.90 -17.51 -37.57
C GLN A 113 8.35 -16.46 -36.55
N ARG A 114 8.37 -15.17 -36.92
CA ARG A 114 8.70 -14.08 -36.00
C ARG A 114 7.58 -13.87 -34.99
N GLU A 115 6.34 -13.80 -35.46
CA GLU A 115 5.15 -13.64 -34.60
C GLU A 115 4.96 -14.84 -33.67
N GLU A 116 5.22 -16.07 -34.11
CA GLU A 116 5.13 -17.27 -33.28
C GLU A 116 6.11 -17.21 -32.11
N ARG A 117 7.36 -16.80 -32.35
CA ARG A 117 8.36 -16.64 -31.27
C ARG A 117 7.96 -15.55 -30.29
N ALA A 118 7.52 -14.39 -30.79
CA ALA A 118 7.05 -13.30 -29.93
C ALA A 118 5.86 -13.75 -29.07
N LEU A 119 4.95 -14.54 -29.64
CA LEU A 119 3.77 -15.05 -28.95
C LEU A 119 4.13 -16.07 -27.87
N GLU A 120 5.11 -16.95 -28.12
CA GLU A 120 5.66 -17.88 -27.11
C GLU A 120 6.32 -17.13 -25.95
N GLU A 121 7.09 -16.07 -26.23
CA GLU A 121 7.71 -15.24 -25.20
C GLU A 121 6.66 -14.55 -24.33
N VAL A 122 5.64 -13.94 -24.95
CA VAL A 122 4.53 -13.31 -24.23
C VAL A 122 3.73 -14.33 -23.42
N GLN A 123 3.49 -15.53 -23.97
CA GLN A 123 2.80 -16.61 -23.26
C GLN A 123 3.57 -17.04 -22.00
N ALA A 124 4.90 -17.16 -22.09
CA ALA A 124 5.74 -17.49 -20.95
C ALA A 124 5.71 -16.40 -19.87
N VAL A 125 5.67 -15.12 -20.27
CA VAL A 125 5.51 -13.99 -19.33
C VAL A 125 4.13 -14.03 -18.67
N LEU A 126 3.05 -14.20 -19.44
CA LEU A 126 1.68 -14.29 -18.92
C LEU A 126 1.53 -15.45 -17.91
N SER A 127 2.10 -16.62 -18.20
CA SER A 127 2.05 -17.76 -17.28
C SER A 127 2.77 -17.48 -15.95
N ARG A 128 3.92 -16.76 -15.99
CA ARG A 128 4.61 -16.35 -14.76
C ARG A 128 3.79 -15.32 -13.98
N GLU A 129 3.21 -14.35 -14.66
CA GLU A 129 2.37 -13.32 -14.03
C GLU A 129 1.12 -13.93 -13.40
N GLU A 130 0.49 -14.90 -14.07
CA GLU A 130 -0.65 -15.65 -13.53
C GLU A 130 -0.26 -16.38 -12.24
N SER A 131 0.88 -17.08 -12.21
CA SER A 131 1.39 -17.73 -11.00
C SER A 131 1.62 -16.71 -9.88
N MET A 132 2.26 -15.58 -10.18
CA MET A 132 2.51 -14.53 -9.18
C MET A 132 1.21 -13.93 -8.63
N ILE A 133 0.19 -13.73 -9.48
CA ILE A 133 -1.13 -13.27 -9.05
C ILE A 133 -1.78 -14.29 -8.13
N GLN A 134 -1.75 -15.57 -8.49
CA GLN A 134 -2.34 -16.65 -7.66
C GLN A 134 -1.65 -16.78 -6.30
N ASP A 135 -0.31 -16.64 -6.25
CA ASP A 135 0.42 -16.70 -4.99
C ASP A 135 0.11 -15.48 -4.12
N GLN A 136 0.08 -14.29 -4.71
CA GLN A 136 -0.28 -13.06 -4.00
C GLN A 136 -1.74 -13.06 -3.51
N GLU A 137 -2.66 -13.69 -4.24
CA GLU A 137 -4.05 -13.91 -3.82
C GLU A 137 -4.14 -14.80 -2.58
N LYS A 138 -3.43 -15.93 -2.57
CA LYS A 138 -3.39 -16.84 -1.42
C LYS A 138 -2.80 -16.15 -0.20
N ASP A 139 -1.68 -15.44 -0.38
CA ASP A 139 -1.04 -14.69 0.70
C ASP A 139 -1.97 -13.62 1.28
N LEU A 140 -2.73 -12.95 0.42
CA LEU A 140 -3.70 -11.95 0.81
C LEU A 140 -4.89 -12.57 1.55
N GLU A 141 -5.38 -13.74 1.12
CA GLU A 141 -6.46 -14.48 1.80
C GLU A 141 -6.03 -14.95 3.20
N VAL A 142 -4.83 -15.52 3.33
CA VAL A 142 -4.26 -15.93 4.63
C VAL A 142 -4.11 -14.73 5.56
N GLU A 143 -3.59 -13.62 5.04
CA GLU A 143 -3.41 -12.41 5.81
C GLU A 143 -4.75 -11.78 6.21
N GLN A 144 -5.75 -11.79 5.34
CA GLN A 144 -7.11 -11.34 5.64
C GLN A 144 -7.72 -12.17 6.78
N GLU A 145 -7.57 -13.49 6.75
CA GLU A 145 -8.12 -14.35 7.79
C GLU A 145 -7.41 -14.12 9.13
N ARG A 146 -6.08 -14.02 9.13
CA ARG A 146 -5.28 -13.67 10.31
C ARG A 146 -5.72 -12.33 10.90
N ILE A 147 -5.99 -11.35 10.03
CA ILE A 147 -6.47 -10.04 10.44
C ILE A 147 -7.88 -10.09 11.02
N ARG A 148 -8.80 -10.86 10.43
CA ARG A 148 -10.17 -11.03 10.95
C ARG A 148 -10.16 -11.65 12.34
N GLU A 149 -9.31 -12.66 12.56
CA GLU A 149 -9.13 -13.27 13.88
C GLU A 149 -8.62 -12.23 14.90
N GLN A 150 -7.58 -11.48 14.54
CA GLN A 150 -7.05 -10.41 15.39
C GLN A 150 -8.06 -9.31 15.69
N GLN A 151 -8.89 -8.92 14.71
CA GLN A 151 -9.99 -7.98 14.91
C GLN A 151 -11.03 -8.55 15.86
N GLY A 152 -11.42 -9.82 15.70
CA GLY A 152 -12.35 -10.51 16.60
C GLY A 152 -11.87 -10.53 18.05
N ASP A 153 -10.59 -10.84 18.28
CA ASP A 153 -9.97 -10.83 19.61
C ASP A 153 -9.92 -9.43 20.23
N LYS A 154 -9.59 -8.43 19.42
CA LYS A 154 -9.58 -7.02 19.84
C LYS A 154 -10.98 -6.51 20.17
N GLU A 155 -11.98 -6.85 19.36
CA GLU A 155 -13.38 -6.52 19.64
C GLU A 155 -13.90 -7.21 20.91
N ALA A 156 -13.50 -8.46 21.16
CA ALA A 156 -13.84 -9.16 22.40
C ALA A 156 -13.21 -8.46 23.61
N THR A 157 -11.95 -8.05 23.49
CA THR A 157 -11.22 -7.27 24.51
C THR A 157 -11.89 -5.92 24.76
N LEU A 158 -12.28 -5.21 23.70
CA LEU A 158 -12.99 -3.94 23.79
C LEU A 158 -14.35 -4.10 24.49
N LYS A 159 -15.11 -5.16 24.18
CA LYS A 159 -16.35 -5.50 24.90
C LYS A 159 -16.12 -5.80 26.37
N ALA A 160 -15.00 -6.43 26.74
CA ALA A 160 -14.63 -6.69 28.12
C ALA A 160 -14.24 -5.38 28.86
N LEU A 161 -13.50 -4.49 28.19
CA LEU A 161 -13.14 -3.17 28.72
C LEU A 161 -14.38 -2.28 28.93
N LEU A 162 -15.33 -2.27 27.99
CA LEU A 162 -16.61 -1.57 28.14
C LEU A 162 -17.40 -2.06 29.37
N LYS A 163 -17.39 -3.37 29.65
CA LYS A 163 -18.04 -3.91 30.85
C LYS A 163 -17.34 -3.46 32.14
N LYS A 164 -16.00 -3.36 32.14
CA LYS A 164 -15.23 -2.83 33.27
C LYS A 164 -15.49 -1.34 33.47
N GLU A 165 -15.52 -0.56 32.38
CA GLU A 165 -15.85 0.86 32.36
C GLU A 165 -17.24 1.10 32.98
N HIS A 166 -18.26 0.33 32.58
CA HIS A 166 -19.61 0.39 33.15
C HIS A 166 -19.70 -0.03 34.62
N ALA A 167 -18.75 -0.81 35.13
CA ALA A 167 -18.73 -1.20 36.54
C ALA A 167 -18.15 -0.10 37.46
N ILE A 168 -17.31 0.79 36.93
CA ILE A 168 -16.60 1.84 37.69
C ILE A 168 -17.34 3.18 37.63
N THR A 169 -18.03 3.45 36.53
CA THR A 169 -18.78 4.69 36.26
C THR A 169 -20.02 4.99 37.12
N PRO A 170 -20.75 4.03 37.76
CA PRO A 170 -22.01 4.34 38.47
C PRO A 170 -21.90 5.32 39.65
N ASP A 171 -20.70 5.44 40.23
CA ASP A 171 -20.43 6.30 41.38
C ASP A 171 -19.74 7.63 41.00
N LEU A 172 -19.55 7.88 39.70
CA LEU A 172 -18.89 9.07 39.16
C LEU A 172 -19.91 9.97 38.45
N ASP A 173 -19.66 11.28 38.49
CA ASP A 173 -20.51 12.27 37.81
C ASP A 173 -20.35 12.18 36.28
N ASP A 174 -21.45 12.13 35.53
CA ASP A 174 -21.45 11.98 34.07
C ASP A 174 -20.69 13.14 33.38
N ASP A 175 -20.81 14.35 33.92
CA ASP A 175 -20.09 15.54 33.44
C ASP A 175 -18.57 15.42 33.63
N LEU A 176 -18.13 14.75 34.70
CA LEU A 176 -16.73 14.49 34.98
C LEU A 176 -16.18 13.43 34.02
N ILE A 177 -16.92 12.34 33.81
CA ILE A 177 -16.57 11.25 32.88
C ILE A 177 -16.41 11.80 31.46
N PHE A 178 -17.39 12.56 30.96
CA PHE A 178 -17.35 13.12 29.61
C PHE A 178 -16.13 14.03 29.39
N LYS A 179 -15.81 14.89 30.37
CA LYS A 179 -14.62 15.74 30.31
C LYS A 179 -13.34 14.91 30.36
N PHE A 180 -13.32 13.87 31.18
CA PHE A 180 -12.17 12.99 31.36
C PHE A 180 -11.84 12.18 30.10
N GLU A 181 -12.84 11.55 29.48
CA GLU A 181 -12.72 10.84 28.20
C GLU A 181 -12.16 11.76 27.11
N ARG A 182 -12.68 12.99 27.00
CA ARG A 182 -12.21 13.98 26.04
C ARG A 182 -10.75 14.37 26.26
N ILE A 183 -10.33 14.50 27.52
CA ILE A 183 -8.92 14.80 27.85
C ILE A 183 -8.04 13.61 27.43
N ILE A 184 -8.40 12.39 27.83
CA ILE A 184 -7.63 11.17 27.52
C ILE A 184 -7.47 11.00 26.01
N ARG A 185 -8.55 11.19 25.24
CA ARG A 185 -8.54 11.12 23.78
C ARG A 185 -7.61 12.14 23.12
N SER A 186 -7.56 13.36 23.66
CA SER A 186 -6.78 14.47 23.08
C SER A 186 -5.35 14.56 23.59
N LYS A 187 -4.99 13.81 24.65
CA LYS A 187 -3.74 13.93 25.39
C LYS A 187 -3.04 12.58 25.59
N GLU A 188 -3.12 11.71 24.57
CA GLU A 188 -2.36 10.46 24.47
C GLU A 188 -2.59 9.50 25.64
N GLY A 189 -3.84 9.34 26.08
CA GLY A 189 -4.16 8.34 27.12
C GLY A 189 -4.01 8.84 28.56
N VAL A 190 -3.53 10.08 28.79
CA VAL A 190 -3.26 10.59 30.14
C VAL A 190 -4.21 11.74 30.53
N GLY A 191 -5.16 11.42 31.42
CA GLY A 191 -6.19 12.32 31.95
C GLY A 191 -5.95 12.81 33.38
N ILE A 192 -5.25 12.04 34.23
CA ILE A 192 -4.97 12.34 35.64
C ILE A 192 -3.46 12.31 35.91
N VAL A 193 -2.94 13.35 36.57
CA VAL A 193 -1.50 13.52 36.80
C VAL A 193 -1.16 14.09 38.18
N PRO A 194 -0.05 13.67 38.81
CA PRO A 194 0.38 14.22 40.09
C PRO A 194 0.98 15.63 39.94
N ILE A 195 0.86 16.43 40.99
CA ILE A 195 1.65 17.66 41.15
C ILE A 195 3.02 17.29 41.73
N LYS A 196 4.10 17.69 41.07
CA LYS A 196 5.49 17.51 41.56
C LYS A 196 6.16 18.88 41.70
N LYS A 197 6.58 19.24 42.93
CA LYS A 197 7.27 20.51 43.24
C LYS A 197 6.52 21.77 42.73
N GLY A 198 5.18 21.76 42.75
CA GLY A 198 4.36 22.87 42.24
C GLY A 198 4.16 22.89 40.72
N THR A 199 4.61 21.85 40.01
CA THR A 199 4.50 21.72 38.55
C THR A 199 3.52 20.61 38.17
N CYS A 200 2.73 20.82 37.13
CA CYS A 200 1.90 19.77 36.53
C CYS A 200 2.79 18.75 35.80
N SER A 201 2.77 17.47 36.18
CA SER A 201 3.63 16.46 35.53
C SER A 201 3.19 16.06 34.11
N GLY A 202 2.04 16.56 33.63
CA GLY A 202 1.55 16.29 32.28
C GLY A 202 1.98 17.33 31.23
N CYS A 203 2.06 18.61 31.60
CA CYS A 203 2.49 19.68 30.69
C CYS A 203 3.72 20.44 31.16
N HIS A 204 4.28 20.07 32.31
CA HIS A 204 5.48 20.63 32.91
C HIS A 204 5.44 22.14 33.17
N MET A 205 4.23 22.73 33.23
CA MET A 205 4.03 24.14 33.57
C MET A 205 3.90 24.32 35.09
N MET A 206 4.47 25.41 35.59
CA MET A 206 4.34 25.83 36.99
C MET A 206 2.89 26.22 37.28
N LEU A 207 2.33 25.70 38.36
CA LEU A 207 0.96 25.98 38.78
C LEU A 207 0.93 27.12 39.80
N PRO A 208 -0.13 27.94 39.83
CA PRO A 208 -0.31 28.95 40.88
C PRO A 208 -0.32 28.29 42.28
N ASN A 209 0.38 28.90 43.25
CA ASN A 209 0.46 28.37 44.63
C ASN A 209 -0.91 28.14 45.27
N GLN A 210 -1.90 28.99 44.95
CA GLN A 210 -3.28 28.83 45.40
C GLN A 210 -3.88 27.50 44.90
N LEU A 211 -3.74 27.22 43.60
CA LEU A 211 -4.22 25.97 43.00
C LEU A 211 -3.51 24.73 43.58
N VAL A 212 -2.21 24.84 43.89
CA VAL A 212 -1.46 23.74 44.53
C VAL A 212 -1.99 23.47 45.95
N ASN A 213 -2.29 24.52 46.71
CA ASN A 213 -2.87 24.40 48.05
C ASN A 213 -4.29 23.82 48.00
N ASP A 214 -5.09 24.24 47.02
CA ASP A 214 -6.45 23.73 46.82
C ASP A 214 -6.42 22.23 46.49
N VAL A 215 -5.53 21.80 45.58
CA VAL A 215 -5.34 20.36 45.27
C VAL A 215 -4.82 19.57 46.47
N ARG A 216 -3.97 20.18 47.31
CA ARG A 216 -3.47 19.57 48.55
C ARG A 216 -4.55 19.45 49.63
N SER A 217 -5.52 20.36 49.66
CA SER A 217 -6.65 20.32 50.60
C SER A 217 -7.59 19.14 50.34
N GLY A 218 -7.65 18.66 49.09
CA GLY A 218 -8.44 17.48 48.72
C GLY A 218 -9.95 17.66 48.88
N GLU A 219 -10.45 18.90 48.86
CA GLU A 219 -11.89 19.17 49.00
C GLU A 219 -12.65 19.01 47.67
N HIS A 220 -12.01 19.33 46.54
CA HIS A 220 -12.62 19.27 45.20
C HIS A 220 -11.64 18.73 44.14
N ILE A 221 -12.18 18.24 43.02
CA ILE A 221 -11.38 17.85 41.84
C ILE A 221 -11.00 19.13 41.07
N HIS A 222 -9.70 19.33 40.87
CA HIS A 222 -9.18 20.48 40.12
C HIS A 222 -8.46 20.03 38.84
N ASN A 223 -8.61 20.84 37.79
CA ASN A 223 -8.00 20.60 36.49
C ASN A 223 -6.86 21.60 36.26
N CYS A 224 -5.81 21.19 35.55
CA CYS A 224 -4.73 22.07 35.14
C CYS A 224 -5.25 23.15 34.16
N PRO A 225 -5.02 24.44 34.39
CA PRO A 225 -5.51 25.51 33.50
C PRO A 225 -4.83 25.50 32.13
N TYR A 226 -3.67 24.84 32.00
CA TYR A 226 -2.88 24.81 30.77
C TYR A 226 -3.16 23.59 29.89
N CYS A 227 -3.36 22.41 30.49
CA CYS A 227 -3.57 21.16 29.73
C CYS A 227 -4.88 20.44 30.05
N SER A 228 -5.72 21.01 30.92
CA SER A 228 -7.02 20.48 31.35
C SER A 228 -7.01 19.14 32.08
N ARG A 229 -5.84 18.48 32.26
CA ARG A 229 -5.71 17.22 33.02
C ARG A 229 -6.10 17.40 34.49
N ILE A 230 -6.71 16.37 35.06
CA ILE A 230 -7.06 16.30 36.49
C ILE A 230 -5.77 16.23 37.31
N LEU A 231 -5.69 17.06 38.34
CA LEU A 231 -4.54 17.13 39.24
C LEU A 231 -4.85 16.38 40.55
N PHE A 232 -3.90 15.57 41.00
CA PHE A 232 -3.95 15.01 42.36
C PHE A 232 -2.66 15.29 43.11
N TRP A 233 -2.76 15.37 44.44
CA TRP A 233 -1.61 15.48 45.31
C TRP A 233 -1.09 14.08 45.64
N PHE A 234 0.15 13.78 45.26
CA PHE A 234 0.84 12.57 45.69
C PHE A 234 1.71 12.92 46.90
N GLU A 235 1.39 12.36 48.06
CA GLU A 235 2.23 12.49 49.24
C GLU A 235 3.49 11.63 49.04
N ASN A 236 4.59 12.26 48.63
CA ASN A 236 5.90 11.62 48.69
C ASN A 236 6.24 11.41 50.17
N VAL A 237 6.01 10.21 50.68
CA VAL A 237 6.65 9.75 51.91
C VAL A 237 8.11 9.47 51.56
N GLU A 238 9.00 10.29 52.16
CA GLU A 238 10.47 10.22 52.21
C GLU A 238 11.28 10.81 51.04
N GLY A 239 12.08 11.86 51.37
CA GLY A 239 13.20 12.28 50.53
C GLY A 239 13.70 13.73 50.59
N ASP A 240 13.19 14.61 51.46
CA ASP A 240 13.85 15.91 51.71
C ASP A 240 15.09 15.69 52.60
N ILE A 241 16.18 15.22 51.99
CA ILE A 241 17.52 15.48 52.52
C ILE A 241 17.87 16.90 52.08
N LEU A 242 17.78 17.81 53.05
CA LEU A 242 18.35 19.15 53.00
C LEU A 242 19.80 19.08 52.51
N GLY A 243 20.03 19.48 51.26
CA GLY A 243 21.36 19.73 50.69
C GLY A 243 21.67 21.21 50.71
N ASP A 244 22.07 21.71 51.87
CA ASP A 244 22.85 22.95 52.01
C ASP A 244 24.21 22.67 51.35
N ASP A 245 24.45 23.18 50.15
CA ASP A 245 25.80 23.20 49.56
C ASP A 245 26.04 24.56 48.90
N ALA A 246 26.20 25.54 49.79
CA ALA A 246 26.94 26.75 49.53
C ALA A 246 28.42 26.50 49.87
N GLY A 247 29.29 26.38 48.87
CA GLY A 247 30.73 26.51 49.07
C GLY A 247 31.59 25.78 48.05
N GLY A 248 32.53 26.49 47.42
CA GLY A 248 33.68 25.84 46.78
C GLY A 248 34.16 26.38 45.44
N LEU A 249 34.14 27.70 45.24
CA LEU A 249 34.77 28.35 44.09
C LEU A 249 36.21 28.79 44.45
N VAL A 250 37.20 27.89 44.41
CA VAL A 250 38.64 28.20 44.22
C VAL A 250 39.47 26.90 44.21
N ASP A 251 39.95 26.47 43.04
CA ASP A 251 41.33 25.97 42.89
C ASP A 251 41.72 25.98 41.40
N LEU A 252 42.10 27.17 40.93
CA LEU A 252 42.80 27.40 39.66
C LEU A 252 44.01 28.26 40.01
N MET A 253 45.19 27.81 39.56
CA MET A 253 46.55 28.32 39.81
C MET A 253 47.17 27.72 41.08
N GLU A 254 48.30 27.02 41.06
CA GLU A 254 49.47 27.15 40.19
C GLU A 254 50.47 26.04 40.59
N ASN A 255 51.20 25.46 39.61
CA ASN A 255 52.63 25.08 39.67
C ASN A 255 52.96 23.82 38.87
N GLU A 256 53.48 24.06 37.65
CA GLU A 256 54.76 23.55 37.14
C GLU A 256 55.53 22.60 38.08
N PHE A 257 55.97 21.44 37.57
CA PHE A 257 57.40 21.08 37.39
C PHE A 257 57.56 19.66 36.79
N ASP A 258 58.51 19.56 35.87
CA ASP A 258 58.91 18.42 35.01
C ASP A 258 59.28 17.11 35.74
N ASP A 259 59.17 15.97 35.04
CA ASP A 259 60.30 15.03 34.86
C ASP A 259 60.03 14.00 33.74
N ASP A 260 60.96 13.92 32.78
CA ASP A 260 61.05 12.92 31.71
C ASP A 260 61.76 11.65 32.23
N THR A 261 61.32 10.43 31.87
CA THR A 261 62.26 9.34 31.47
C THR A 261 61.59 8.08 30.88
N GLU A 262 61.94 7.83 29.61
CA GLU A 262 62.32 6.55 28.95
C GLU A 262 61.48 5.26 29.09
N GLY A 263 60.82 4.88 27.99
CA GLY A 263 61.26 3.78 27.12
C GLY A 263 61.01 2.33 27.55
N HIS A 264 60.08 1.65 26.86
CA HIS A 264 60.35 0.31 26.29
C HIS A 264 59.32 -0.08 25.22
N ASP A 265 59.82 -0.41 24.04
CA ASP A 265 59.10 -1.09 22.95
C ASP A 265 58.53 -2.43 23.41
N LEU A 266 57.39 -2.86 22.82
CA LEU A 266 57.23 -4.17 22.18
C LEU A 266 55.91 -4.24 21.38
N LEU A 267 56.06 -4.82 20.20
CA LEU A 267 55.08 -5.15 19.15
C LEU A 267 53.93 -6.03 19.67
N ASP A 268 52.70 -5.80 19.20
CA ASP A 268 51.92 -6.87 18.56
C ASP A 268 50.79 -6.30 17.70
N ASP A 269 50.63 -6.96 16.56
CA ASP A 269 49.80 -6.69 15.40
C ASP A 269 48.62 -7.66 15.44
N SER A 270 47.37 -7.21 15.25
CA SER A 270 46.30 -8.01 14.60
C SER A 270 44.88 -7.43 14.69
N LEU A 271 44.29 -7.28 13.50
CA LEU A 271 42.90 -7.58 13.12
C LEU A 271 41.80 -6.52 13.38
N LEU A 272 41.58 -5.68 12.35
CA LEU A 272 40.25 -5.21 11.97
C LEU A 272 39.96 -5.77 10.57
N ASP A 273 39.02 -6.72 10.49
CA ASP A 273 38.38 -7.13 9.25
C ASP A 273 37.26 -6.13 8.93
N GLU A 274 37.46 -5.32 7.87
CA GLU A 274 36.37 -4.68 7.14
C GLU A 274 36.31 -5.38 5.77
N GLU A 275 35.25 -6.15 5.53
CA GLU A 275 34.95 -6.73 4.22
C GLU A 275 34.51 -5.62 3.26
N GLU A 276 35.39 -5.23 2.35
CA GLU A 276 35.10 -4.41 1.17
C GLU A 276 34.70 -5.34 0.02
N LEU A 277 33.49 -5.16 -0.51
CA LEU A 277 32.94 -5.92 -1.64
C LEU A 277 33.31 -5.21 -2.95
N ASP A 278 34.28 -5.77 -3.67
CA ASP A 278 34.64 -5.42 -5.04
C ASP A 278 33.49 -5.77 -6.02
N ILE A 279 32.96 -4.77 -6.72
CA ILE A 279 32.20 -4.96 -7.97
C ILE A 279 33.09 -4.47 -9.11
N MET A 280 33.57 -5.44 -9.89
CA MET A 280 34.29 -5.24 -11.15
C MET A 280 33.36 -4.62 -12.20
N ASP A 281 33.76 -3.48 -12.75
CA ASP A 281 33.19 -2.84 -13.94
C ASP A 281 34.16 -3.06 -15.10
N ASP A 282 33.74 -3.82 -16.11
CA ASP A 282 34.50 -4.10 -17.33
C ASP A 282 33.61 -3.85 -18.56
N GLY A 283 34.05 -2.92 -19.42
CA GLY A 283 33.80 -2.85 -20.88
C GLY A 283 32.47 -2.22 -21.31
N ASP A 284 32.46 -0.97 -21.77
CA ASP A 284 32.78 -0.53 -23.15
C ASP A 284 31.92 -1.21 -24.23
N ASP A 285 30.95 -0.46 -24.76
CA ASP A 285 30.72 -0.44 -26.20
C ASP A 285 30.11 0.91 -26.61
N THR A 286 30.85 1.58 -27.50
CA THR A 286 30.51 2.84 -28.15
C THR A 286 29.70 2.55 -29.42
N ILE A 287 28.49 3.10 -29.54
CA ILE A 287 27.80 3.28 -30.82
C ILE A 287 27.22 4.69 -30.88
N THR A 288 27.60 5.37 -31.97
CA THR A 288 27.18 6.69 -32.43
C THR A 288 25.74 6.68 -32.96
N ASP A 289 25.21 7.89 -33.21
CA ASP A 289 24.29 8.30 -34.30
C ASP A 289 23.32 9.35 -33.74
N GLU A 290 23.57 10.63 -33.97
CA GLU A 290 23.09 11.42 -35.13
C GLU A 290 21.58 11.70 -35.08
N GLU A 291 21.27 13.00 -34.83
CA GLU A 291 20.16 13.85 -35.27
C GLU A 291 18.76 13.24 -35.53
N GLU A 292 17.72 13.82 -34.93
CA GLU A 292 16.80 14.71 -35.67
C GLU A 292 15.74 15.35 -34.75
N ASP A 293 15.66 16.68 -34.86
CA ASP A 293 14.60 17.53 -34.36
C ASP A 293 13.26 17.20 -35.02
N LEU A 294 12.19 17.03 -34.23
CA LEU A 294 10.83 17.20 -34.73
C LEU A 294 10.02 18.06 -33.75
N GLU A 295 9.65 19.23 -34.27
CA GLU A 295 8.74 20.22 -33.73
C GLU A 295 7.37 19.57 -33.42
N ASP A 296 6.91 19.69 -32.17
CA ASP A 296 5.53 19.36 -31.82
C ASP A 296 4.68 20.62 -32.04
N SER A 297 4.02 20.66 -33.19
CA SER A 297 3.06 21.70 -33.57
C SER A 297 1.74 21.50 -32.83
N LEU A 298 1.37 22.53 -32.08
CA LEU A 298 0.04 22.84 -31.59
C LEU A 298 -1.05 22.55 -32.65
N ILE A 299 -2.01 21.69 -32.31
CA ILE A 299 -3.33 21.67 -32.93
C ILE A 299 -4.35 21.80 -31.79
N ASP A 300 -4.82 23.03 -31.63
CA ASP A 300 -6.11 23.35 -31.04
C ASP A 300 -7.18 22.94 -32.06
N ASP A 301 -8.08 22.02 -31.70
CA ASP A 301 -9.37 21.86 -32.38
C ASP A 301 -10.47 21.96 -31.33
N ASP A 302 -10.94 23.20 -31.17
CA ASP A 302 -12.30 23.52 -30.75
C ASP A 302 -13.27 22.94 -31.80
N GLU A 303 -14.16 22.03 -31.40
CA GLU A 303 -15.40 21.81 -32.15
C GLU A 303 -16.60 21.81 -31.20
N GLU A 304 -17.60 22.55 -31.69
CA GLU A 304 -18.71 23.17 -31.01
C GLU A 304 -19.86 22.20 -30.73
N ASP A 305 -20.64 22.56 -29.71
CA ASP A 305 -21.92 22.01 -29.34
C ASP A 305 -22.91 21.89 -30.52
N GLU A 306 -23.50 20.71 -30.71
CA GLU A 306 -24.84 20.56 -31.29
C GLU A 306 -25.77 19.82 -30.29
N PRO A 307 -26.92 20.40 -29.91
CA PRO A 307 -27.91 19.72 -29.09
C PRO A 307 -28.83 18.85 -29.95
N LEU A 308 -28.95 17.57 -29.58
CA LEU A 308 -29.97 16.65 -30.10
C LEU A 308 -31.31 16.94 -29.43
N ASP A 309 -32.21 17.57 -30.18
CA ASP A 309 -33.66 17.50 -29.95
C ASP A 309 -34.20 16.29 -30.72
N GLU A 310 -34.60 15.22 -30.03
CA GLU A 310 -35.53 14.23 -30.60
C GLU A 310 -36.64 13.90 -29.61
N ASP A 311 -37.84 14.01 -30.14
CA ASP A 311 -39.15 13.93 -29.53
C ASP A 311 -39.42 12.58 -28.83
N GLY A 312 -39.83 12.65 -27.56
CA GLY A 312 -40.44 11.51 -26.87
C GLY A 312 -41.94 11.49 -27.13
N ASP A 313 -42.34 10.71 -28.13
CA ASP A 313 -43.74 10.34 -28.39
C ASP A 313 -44.26 9.42 -27.29
N ASP A 314 -45.30 9.88 -26.59
CA ASP A 314 -46.28 9.10 -25.85
C ASP A 314 -47.05 8.21 -26.84
N PHE A 315 -47.04 6.87 -26.68
CA PHE A 315 -48.12 6.02 -27.17
C PHE A 315 -48.25 4.72 -26.35
N GLU A 316 -49.25 4.77 -25.47
CA GLU A 316 -50.27 3.77 -25.09
C GLU A 316 -49.99 2.26 -25.27
N ASP A 317 -50.07 1.57 -24.12
CA ASP A 317 -50.81 0.34 -23.84
C ASP A 317 -51.19 -0.59 -25.02
N ASP A 318 -50.68 -1.82 -25.00
CA ASP A 318 -51.43 -2.97 -25.51
C ASP A 318 -51.21 -4.20 -24.60
N ASP A 319 -52.29 -4.55 -23.92
CA ASP A 319 -52.54 -5.80 -23.22
C ASP A 319 -52.44 -6.98 -24.19
N VAL A 320 -51.65 -8.00 -23.86
CA VAL A 320 -51.84 -9.36 -24.38
C VAL A 320 -51.68 -10.34 -23.22
N GLU A 321 -52.83 -10.73 -22.65
CA GLU A 321 -52.99 -11.95 -21.88
C GLU A 321 -53.20 -13.16 -22.82
N GLU A 322 -52.88 -14.34 -22.27
CA GLU A 322 -53.25 -15.70 -22.70
C GLU A 322 -52.51 -16.29 -23.92
N ASP A 323 -51.65 -17.28 -23.67
CA ASP A 323 -52.08 -18.67 -23.84
C ASP A 323 -51.10 -19.66 -23.18
N ASP A 324 -51.71 -20.61 -22.48
CA ASP A 324 -51.15 -21.82 -21.88
C ASP A 324 -50.41 -22.68 -22.92
N ASP A 325 -49.29 -23.28 -22.55
CA ASP A 325 -48.86 -24.55 -23.15
C ASP A 325 -48.11 -25.41 -22.12
N ASP A 326 -48.68 -26.60 -21.95
CA ASP A 326 -48.30 -27.70 -21.09
C ASP A 326 -46.85 -28.17 -21.31
N ILE A 327 -46.10 -28.38 -20.22
CA ILE A 327 -44.94 -29.29 -20.20
C ILE A 327 -45.13 -30.29 -19.05
N ASP A 328 -45.68 -31.44 -19.43
CA ASP A 328 -45.47 -32.72 -18.77
C ASP A 328 -44.11 -33.26 -19.23
N GLU A 329 -43.14 -33.43 -18.32
CA GLU A 329 -42.07 -34.42 -18.50
C GLU A 329 -41.87 -35.22 -17.21
N ASP A 330 -42.38 -36.44 -17.31
CA ASP A 330 -42.25 -37.64 -16.51
C ASP A 330 -40.97 -37.79 -15.64
N GLU A 331 -41.21 -38.02 -14.34
CA GLU A 331 -40.36 -38.84 -13.48
C GLU A 331 -40.78 -40.33 -13.63
N GLU A 332 -39.82 -41.23 -13.39
CA GLU A 332 -39.92 -42.70 -13.20
C GLU A 332 -39.55 -43.60 -14.41
N GLU A 333 -38.27 -44.00 -14.48
CA GLU A 333 -37.80 -45.39 -14.17
C GLU A 333 -36.27 -45.49 -14.05
#